data_AF-A0AAE1XZ57-F1
#
_entry.id   AF-A0AAE1XZ57-F1
#
_cell.length_a   1.000
_cell.length_b   1.000
_cell.length_c   1.000
_cell.angle_alpha   90.00
_cell.angle_beta   90.00
_cell.angle_gamma   90.00
#
_symmetry.space_group_name_H-M   'P 1'
#
loop_
_entity.id
_entity.type
_entity.pdbx_description
1 polymer ?
#
loop_
_entity_poly.entity_id
_entity_poly.type
_entity_poly.pdbx_seq_one_letter_code
_entity_poly.pdbx_strand_id
1 'polypeptide(L)'
;MWTLWQYDLPSEQIPDKTIHSDNFKNAEFLFYDENAQLVRVKAGDCVNNQLLGYDFQQVDLPWVDHRPPPQTAKAKVAKADKTAENVETVFPINLDKIVRIVVPKTKKGKADESLVIENITLDTSKFLKVDVFVNDEDDDLTELDKAAYAGTIAQVPHKGHKTTTTSITLKLTDLYKRMDVDDDDTVLVTLVPRHQGEGVTIGGVKIVENPPPPKSSG
;
A
#
# COMPACT_ATOMS: atom_id res chain seq x y z
N MET A 1 14.66 7.95 -4.44
CA MET A 1 13.67 6.84 -4.48
C MET A 1 13.16 6.59 -5.88
N TRP A 2 12.66 7.60 -6.62
CA TRP A 2 12.27 7.43 -8.03
C TRP A 2 13.36 6.73 -8.85
N THR A 3 14.56 7.30 -8.90
CA THR A 3 15.69 6.79 -9.71
C THR A 3 16.05 5.35 -9.36
N LEU A 4 16.22 5.07 -8.05
CA LEU A 4 16.45 3.73 -7.53
C LEU A 4 15.35 2.74 -7.96
N TRP A 5 14.08 3.13 -7.79
CA TRP A 5 12.95 2.30 -8.18
C TRP A 5 12.94 2.00 -9.68
N GLN A 6 13.23 3.00 -10.51
CA GLN A 6 13.18 2.86 -11.96
C GLN A 6 14.36 2.04 -12.51
N TYR A 7 15.59 2.33 -12.07
CA TYR A 7 16.81 1.84 -12.72
C TYR A 7 17.55 0.76 -11.93
N ASP A 8 17.54 0.81 -10.59
CA ASP A 8 18.44 0.01 -9.76
C ASP A 8 17.77 -1.19 -9.08
N LEU A 9 16.46 -1.13 -8.80
CA LEU A 9 15.74 -2.23 -8.16
C LEU A 9 15.40 -3.36 -9.15
N PRO A 10 15.61 -4.65 -8.80
CA PRO A 10 15.29 -5.79 -9.64
C PRO A 10 13.85 -5.77 -10.15
N SER A 11 13.66 -5.98 -11.46
CA SER A 11 12.36 -5.83 -12.14
C SER A 11 11.52 -7.11 -12.19
N GLU A 12 11.88 -8.16 -11.43
CA GLU A 12 11.25 -9.49 -11.56
C GLU A 12 9.74 -9.51 -11.28
N GLN A 13 9.23 -8.49 -10.59
CA GLN A 13 7.84 -8.41 -10.16
C GLN A 13 7.06 -7.19 -10.66
N ILE A 14 7.76 -6.21 -11.22
CA ILE A 14 7.17 -5.03 -11.86
C ILE A 14 7.65 -5.06 -13.31
N PRO A 15 6.88 -5.69 -14.22
CA PRO A 15 7.34 -5.91 -15.59
C PRO A 15 7.47 -4.61 -16.39
N ASP A 16 6.80 -3.54 -15.95
CA ASP A 16 6.84 -2.25 -16.61
C ASP A 16 6.80 -1.11 -15.58
N LYS A 17 7.86 -0.31 -15.56
CA LYS A 17 8.02 0.88 -14.72
C LYS A 17 7.75 2.17 -15.50
N THR A 18 7.36 2.07 -16.76
CA THR A 18 7.13 3.20 -17.64
C THR A 18 5.78 3.83 -17.35
N ILE A 19 5.74 5.16 -17.31
CA ILE A 19 4.50 5.91 -17.20
C ILE A 19 3.91 6.05 -18.60
N HIS A 20 2.78 5.40 -18.87
CA HIS A 20 2.10 5.44 -20.18
C HIS A 20 1.01 6.49 -20.30
N SER A 21 0.52 7.02 -19.17
CA SER A 21 -0.61 7.95 -19.17
C SER A 21 -0.23 9.28 -19.82
N ASP A 22 -0.89 9.60 -20.94
CA ASP A 22 -0.74 10.91 -21.59
C ASP A 22 -1.27 12.04 -20.72
N ASN A 23 -2.32 11.79 -19.93
CA ASN A 23 -2.84 12.77 -18.97
C ASN A 23 -1.79 13.13 -17.91
N PHE A 24 -1.03 12.14 -17.43
CA PHE A 24 0.08 12.39 -16.52
C PHE A 24 1.18 13.19 -17.23
N LYS A 25 1.66 12.72 -18.39
CA LYS A 25 2.77 13.35 -19.13
C LYS A 25 2.49 14.79 -19.50
N ASN A 26 1.24 15.10 -19.87
CA ASN A 26 0.81 16.43 -20.26
C ASN A 26 0.32 17.29 -19.08
N ALA A 27 0.43 16.82 -17.83
CA ALA A 27 0.13 17.65 -16.67
C ALA A 27 1.16 18.79 -16.58
N GLU A 28 0.66 20.03 -16.47
CA GLU A 28 1.47 21.25 -16.50
C GLU A 28 1.51 21.94 -15.14
N PHE A 29 2.69 22.46 -14.81
CA PHE A 29 2.95 23.21 -13.58
C PHE A 29 3.67 24.51 -13.92
N LEU A 30 3.55 25.51 -13.04
CA LEU A 30 4.18 26.82 -13.18
C LEU A 30 5.15 27.06 -12.03
N PHE A 31 6.39 27.41 -12.34
CA PHE A 31 7.43 27.75 -11.38
C PHE A 31 8.11 29.05 -11.77
N TYR A 32 8.62 29.79 -10.78
CA TYR A 32 9.59 30.84 -11.04
C TYR A 32 10.99 30.22 -11.09
N ASP A 33 11.76 30.53 -12.13
CA ASP A 33 13.16 30.13 -12.25
C ASP A 33 14.10 31.05 -11.45
N GLU A 34 15.41 30.79 -11.52
CA GLU A 34 16.43 31.59 -10.85
C GLU A 34 16.51 33.05 -11.34
N ASN A 35 15.94 33.35 -12.51
CA ASN A 35 15.85 34.67 -13.10
C ASN A 35 14.50 35.36 -12.80
N ALA A 36 13.70 34.79 -11.89
CA ALA A 36 12.34 35.22 -11.56
C ALA A 36 11.39 35.25 -12.76
N GLN A 37 11.63 34.41 -13.77
CA GLN A 37 10.75 34.23 -14.91
C GLN A 37 9.75 33.11 -14.63
N LEU A 38 8.49 33.33 -15.01
CA LEU A 38 7.46 32.32 -14.87
C LEU A 38 7.58 31.29 -16.00
N VAL A 39 7.96 30.07 -15.66
CA VAL A 39 8.19 28.96 -16.59
C VAL A 39 7.09 27.91 -16.42
N ARG A 40 6.59 27.41 -17.55
CA ARG A 40 5.67 26.27 -17.61
C ARG A 40 6.46 25.00 -17.87
N VAL A 41 6.24 23.97 -17.07
CA VAL A 41 6.88 22.65 -17.19
C VAL A 41 5.83 21.55 -17.26
N LYS A 42 6.14 20.45 -17.94
CA LYS A 42 5.29 19.26 -18.00
C LYS A 42 5.88 18.14 -17.16
N ALA A 43 5.03 17.29 -16.57
CA ALA A 43 5.48 16.12 -15.83
C ALA A 43 6.28 15.14 -16.72
N GLY A 44 5.96 15.04 -18.01
CA GLY A 44 6.69 14.19 -18.95
C GLY A 44 8.16 14.60 -19.11
N ASP A 45 8.46 15.89 -19.01
CA ASP A 45 9.81 16.43 -19.22
C ASP A 45 10.73 16.16 -18.03
N CYS A 46 10.19 15.79 -16.87
CA CYS A 46 10.97 15.49 -15.65
C CYS A 46 11.13 14.00 -15.33
N VAL A 47 10.64 13.10 -16.20
CA VAL A 47 10.74 11.64 -15.98
C VAL A 47 12.20 11.16 -15.98
N ASN A 48 13.07 11.81 -16.77
CA ASN A 48 14.49 11.51 -16.82
C ASN A 48 15.29 12.63 -16.16
N ASN A 49 15.84 12.37 -14.97
CA ASN A 49 16.63 13.34 -14.22
C ASN A 49 17.92 13.78 -14.94
N GLN A 50 18.51 12.91 -15.78
CA GLN A 50 19.73 13.24 -16.53
C GLN A 50 19.48 14.34 -17.57
N LEU A 51 18.27 14.39 -18.17
CA LEU A 51 17.88 15.47 -19.08
C LEU A 51 17.70 16.81 -18.35
N LEU A 52 17.43 16.76 -17.04
CA LEU A 52 17.40 17.95 -16.17
C LEU A 52 18.80 18.37 -15.70
N GLY A 53 19.85 17.65 -16.10
CA GLY A 53 21.23 18.00 -15.81
C GLY A 53 21.71 17.63 -14.39
N TYR A 54 21.03 16.71 -13.70
CA TYR A 54 21.46 16.24 -12.38
C TYR A 54 21.36 14.72 -12.21
N ASP A 55 22.17 14.20 -11.29
CA ASP A 55 22.11 12.81 -10.83
C ASP A 55 22.47 12.72 -9.34
N PHE A 56 22.29 11.52 -8.76
CA PHE A 56 22.58 11.26 -7.37
C PHE A 56 23.94 10.57 -7.20
N GLN A 57 24.62 10.89 -6.10
CA GLN A 57 25.78 10.12 -5.67
C GLN A 57 25.34 8.69 -5.34
N GLN A 58 26.08 7.70 -5.86
CA GLN A 58 25.87 6.30 -5.49
C GLN A 58 26.31 6.06 -4.05
N VAL A 59 25.42 5.48 -3.27
CA VAL A 59 25.61 5.15 -1.85
C VAL A 59 25.07 3.74 -1.60
N ASP A 60 25.61 3.08 -0.58
CA ASP A 60 25.14 1.76 -0.16
C ASP A 60 23.65 1.81 0.23
N LEU A 61 22.91 0.77 -0.16
CA LEU A 61 21.47 0.66 0.07
C LEU A 61 21.18 -0.47 1.09
N PRO A 62 21.30 -0.20 2.41
CA PRO A 62 21.22 -1.24 3.44
C PRO A 62 19.84 -1.92 3.55
N TRP A 63 18.81 -1.37 2.92
CA TRP A 63 17.44 -1.87 2.97
C TRP A 63 17.08 -2.83 1.81
N VAL A 64 17.93 -2.96 0.78
CA VAL A 64 17.64 -3.82 -0.40
C VAL A 64 17.47 -5.29 0.00
N ASP A 65 18.30 -5.75 0.94
CA ASP A 65 18.26 -7.13 1.46
C ASP A 65 17.48 -7.24 2.77
N HIS A 66 16.78 -6.19 3.20
CA HIS A 66 16.06 -6.15 4.47
C HIS A 66 14.62 -6.68 4.35
N ARG A 67 14.47 -7.82 3.69
CA ARG A 67 13.17 -8.45 3.46
C ARG A 67 12.79 -9.28 4.68
N PRO A 68 11.56 -9.16 5.21
CA PRO A 68 11.14 -9.93 6.38
C PRO A 68 11.27 -11.45 6.15
N PRO A 69 11.70 -12.21 7.18
CA PRO A 69 11.80 -13.66 7.09
C PRO A 69 10.41 -14.30 6.93
N PRO A 70 10.30 -15.45 6.25
CA PRO A 70 9.03 -16.19 6.15
C PRO A 70 8.45 -16.55 7.52
N GLN A 71 7.12 -16.52 7.63
CA GLN A 71 6.38 -16.81 8.86
C GLN A 71 5.21 -17.74 8.51
N THR A 72 5.02 -18.84 9.21
CA THR A 72 3.86 -19.72 8.97
C THR A 72 2.63 -19.15 9.69
N ALA A 73 1.48 -19.07 9.02
CA ALA A 73 0.26 -18.42 9.51
C ALA A 73 -0.75 -19.32 10.28
N LYS A 74 -0.51 -20.63 10.36
CA LYS A 74 -1.60 -21.62 10.56
C LYS A 74 -2.12 -21.75 11.99
N ALA A 75 -1.33 -21.48 13.02
CA ALA A 75 -1.67 -21.90 14.39
C ALA A 75 -2.57 -20.92 15.15
N LYS A 76 -2.45 -19.61 14.88
CA LYS A 76 -3.21 -18.58 15.62
C LYS A 76 -4.41 -18.01 14.87
N VAL A 77 -4.44 -18.07 13.54
CA VAL A 77 -5.60 -17.66 12.73
C VAL A 77 -6.85 -18.44 13.14
N ALA A 78 -6.76 -19.76 13.34
CA ALA A 78 -7.88 -20.60 13.81
C ALA A 78 -8.44 -20.22 15.21
N LYS A 79 -7.66 -19.51 16.03
CA LYS A 79 -8.10 -18.99 17.33
C LYS A 79 -8.72 -17.59 17.20
N ALA A 80 -8.11 -16.72 16.39
CA ALA A 80 -8.59 -15.37 16.12
C ALA A 80 -9.91 -15.35 15.34
N ASP A 81 -10.16 -16.39 14.53
CA ASP A 81 -11.41 -16.64 13.79
C ASP A 81 -12.67 -16.57 14.71
N LYS A 82 -12.53 -16.93 15.99
CA LYS A 82 -13.64 -16.88 16.97
C LYS A 82 -14.00 -15.47 17.43
N THR A 83 -13.11 -14.51 17.27
CA THR A 83 -13.29 -13.10 17.69
C THR A 83 -13.30 -12.12 16.53
N ALA A 84 -13.05 -12.62 15.31
CA ALA A 84 -12.98 -11.81 14.11
C ALA A 84 -14.39 -11.51 13.60
N GLU A 85 -14.56 -10.29 13.10
CA GLU A 85 -15.82 -9.85 12.52
C GLU A 85 -15.86 -10.25 11.03
N ASN A 86 -17.05 -10.61 10.53
CA ASN A 86 -17.22 -10.98 9.13
C ASN A 86 -17.31 -9.70 8.27
N VAL A 87 -16.57 -9.66 7.15
CA VAL A 87 -16.59 -8.56 6.17
C VAL A 87 -18.01 -8.12 5.79
N GLU A 88 -18.95 -9.06 5.64
CA GLU A 88 -20.27 -8.76 5.08
C GLU A 88 -21.16 -7.96 6.03
N THR A 89 -20.90 -8.00 7.34
CA THR A 89 -21.78 -7.39 8.35
C THR A 89 -21.11 -6.30 9.18
N VAL A 90 -19.79 -6.16 9.07
CA VAL A 90 -19.02 -5.30 9.97
C VAL A 90 -19.00 -3.83 9.56
N PHE A 91 -19.13 -3.54 8.26
CA PHE A 91 -18.97 -2.18 7.74
C PHE A 91 -20.27 -1.37 7.69
N PRO A 92 -20.21 -0.03 7.86
CA PRO A 92 -19.01 0.77 8.12
C PRO A 92 -18.53 0.68 9.57
N ILE A 93 -17.21 0.75 9.78
CA ILE A 93 -16.59 0.75 11.13
C ILE A 93 -15.92 2.08 11.44
N ASN A 94 -16.02 2.51 12.70
CA ASN A 94 -15.14 3.53 13.25
C ASN A 94 -13.86 2.86 13.77
N LEU A 95 -12.72 3.30 13.28
CA LEU A 95 -11.42 2.69 13.56
C LEU A 95 -10.78 3.28 14.82
N ASP A 96 -11.49 3.17 15.96
CA ASP A 96 -11.03 3.69 17.26
C ASP A 96 -10.19 2.66 18.05
N LYS A 97 -10.24 1.38 17.64
CA LYS A 97 -9.54 0.25 18.26
C LYS A 97 -9.01 -0.70 17.19
N ILE A 98 -8.21 -1.67 17.60
CA ILE A 98 -7.77 -2.77 16.72
C ILE A 98 -9.00 -3.54 16.24
N VAL A 99 -9.09 -3.73 14.93
CA VAL A 99 -10.17 -4.48 14.29
C VAL A 99 -9.57 -5.66 13.52
N ARG A 100 -10.14 -6.85 13.69
CA ARG A 100 -9.72 -8.09 13.03
C ARG A 100 -10.88 -8.60 12.19
N ILE A 101 -10.63 -8.79 10.90
CA ILE A 101 -11.65 -9.06 9.89
C ILE A 101 -11.24 -10.27 9.07
N VAL A 102 -12.13 -11.25 8.92
CA VAL A 102 -11.91 -12.36 8.00
C VAL A 102 -12.36 -11.95 6.61
N VAL A 103 -11.43 -11.94 5.66
CA VAL A 103 -11.66 -11.52 4.27
C VAL A 103 -11.50 -12.73 3.34
N PRO A 104 -12.47 -13.04 2.48
CA PRO A 104 -12.32 -14.10 1.49
C PRO A 104 -11.31 -13.72 0.41
N LYS A 105 -10.48 -14.68 0.01
CA LYS A 105 -9.63 -14.56 -1.17
C LYS A 105 -10.48 -14.73 -2.43
N THR A 106 -9.95 -14.27 -3.57
CA THR A 106 -10.66 -14.44 -4.85
C THR A 106 -10.51 -15.85 -5.40
N LYS A 107 -9.38 -16.52 -5.10
CA LYS A 107 -9.12 -17.91 -5.47
C LYS A 107 -8.17 -18.62 -4.50
N LYS A 108 -8.31 -19.95 -4.42
CA LYS A 108 -7.30 -20.82 -3.80
C LYS A 108 -6.06 -20.92 -4.69
N GLY A 109 -4.92 -21.16 -4.07
CA GLY A 109 -3.61 -21.31 -4.70
C GLY A 109 -2.87 -19.98 -4.89
N LYS A 110 -1.80 -20.04 -5.69
CA LYS A 110 -0.96 -18.87 -6.02
C LYS A 110 -1.76 -17.84 -6.79
N ALA A 111 -2.07 -16.73 -6.13
CA ALA A 111 -2.86 -15.64 -6.68
C ALA A 111 -2.08 -14.32 -6.65
N ASP A 112 -2.18 -13.55 -7.74
CA ASP A 112 -1.74 -12.16 -7.76
C ASP A 112 -2.93 -11.30 -7.33
N GLU A 113 -2.99 -10.98 -6.04
CA GLU A 113 -4.11 -10.28 -5.41
C GLU A 113 -3.65 -9.01 -4.70
N SER A 114 -4.60 -8.10 -4.47
CA SER A 114 -4.41 -6.94 -3.61
C SER A 114 -5.55 -6.77 -2.63
N LEU A 115 -5.20 -6.35 -1.41
CA LEU A 115 -6.14 -5.88 -0.40
C LEU A 115 -6.56 -4.46 -0.74
N VAL A 116 -7.86 -4.21 -0.84
CA VAL A 116 -8.44 -2.89 -1.03
C VAL A 116 -9.18 -2.52 0.25
N ILE A 117 -8.80 -1.38 0.82
CA ILE A 117 -9.49 -0.78 1.96
C ILE A 117 -10.25 0.42 1.42
N GLU A 118 -11.58 0.33 1.47
CA GLU A 118 -12.50 1.19 0.76
C GLU A 118 -13.12 2.26 1.66
N ASN A 119 -13.37 3.42 1.05
CA ASN A 119 -14.15 4.49 1.64
C ASN A 119 -13.63 4.93 3.02
N ILE A 120 -12.31 5.06 3.15
CA ILE A 120 -11.65 5.61 4.33
C ILE A 120 -12.01 7.09 4.41
N THR A 121 -12.93 7.41 5.30
CA THR A 121 -13.46 8.75 5.53
C THR A 121 -12.81 9.34 6.76
N LEU A 122 -12.19 10.52 6.62
CA LEU A 122 -11.46 11.16 7.70
C LEU A 122 -11.46 12.69 7.62
N ASP A 123 -11.19 13.30 8.76
CA ASP A 123 -10.88 14.73 8.87
C ASP A 123 -9.45 15.02 8.38
N THR A 124 -9.31 15.84 7.33
CA THR A 124 -8.01 16.15 6.71
C THR A 124 -7.11 17.03 7.56
N SER A 125 -7.65 17.65 8.61
CA SER A 125 -6.88 18.40 9.59
C SER A 125 -6.16 17.50 10.60
N LYS A 126 -6.48 16.20 10.63
CA LYS A 126 -5.89 15.22 11.54
C LYS A 126 -4.93 14.28 10.80
N PHE A 127 -3.98 13.76 11.55
CA PHE A 127 -3.03 12.76 11.05
C PHE A 127 -3.69 11.39 11.10
N LEU A 128 -3.70 10.67 9.97
CA LEU A 128 -4.12 9.28 9.91
C LEU A 128 -2.89 8.39 9.84
N LYS A 129 -2.89 7.33 10.63
CA LYS A 129 -1.98 6.21 10.52
C LYS A 129 -2.71 4.92 10.91
N VAL A 130 -2.66 3.94 10.02
CA VAL A 130 -3.22 2.61 10.23
C VAL A 130 -2.20 1.60 9.74
N ASP A 131 -1.74 0.73 10.62
CA ASP A 131 -0.89 -0.40 10.25
C ASP A 131 -1.79 -1.59 9.90
N VAL A 132 -1.43 -2.31 8.83
CA VAL A 132 -2.22 -3.42 8.30
C VAL A 132 -1.40 -4.69 8.37
N PHE A 133 -1.96 -5.71 9.00
CA PHE A 133 -1.36 -7.03 9.10
C PHE A 133 -2.28 -8.08 8.49
N VAL A 134 -1.70 -9.14 7.95
CA VAL A 134 -2.40 -10.27 7.33
C VAL A 134 -1.89 -11.56 7.97
N ASN A 135 -2.81 -12.30 8.59
CA ASN A 135 -2.52 -13.54 9.31
C ASN A 135 -1.36 -13.40 10.31
N ASP A 136 -1.28 -12.26 11.02
CA ASP A 136 -0.26 -12.12 12.05
C ASP A 136 -0.53 -13.10 13.18
N GLU A 137 0.45 -13.95 13.41
CA GLU A 137 0.44 -14.84 14.54
C GLU A 137 0.87 -14.09 15.80
N ASP A 138 1.76 -13.11 15.74
CA ASP A 138 2.14 -12.42 16.96
C ASP A 138 1.02 -11.48 17.46
N ASP A 139 0.85 -11.41 18.78
CA ASP A 139 0.02 -10.36 19.37
C ASP A 139 0.84 -9.08 19.60
N ASP A 140 2.17 -9.14 19.43
CA ASP A 140 3.03 -7.95 19.37
C ASP A 140 2.94 -7.25 18.01
N LEU A 141 1.97 -6.36 17.93
CA LEU A 141 1.71 -5.53 16.76
C LEU A 141 2.69 -4.34 16.65
N THR A 142 3.64 -4.16 17.58
CA THR A 142 4.60 -3.04 17.53
C THR A 142 5.81 -3.32 16.64
N GLU A 143 6.11 -4.58 16.41
CA GLU A 143 7.19 -5.06 15.54
C GLU A 143 6.69 -5.15 14.08
N LEU A 144 7.37 -4.44 13.17
CA LEU A 144 6.93 -4.27 11.78
C LEU A 144 7.77 -5.07 10.78
N ASP A 145 8.90 -5.63 11.21
CA ASP A 145 9.81 -6.48 10.43
C ASP A 145 9.31 -7.94 10.33
N LYS A 146 7.99 -8.10 10.19
CA LYS A 146 7.29 -9.38 10.07
C LYS A 146 6.78 -9.59 8.64
N ALA A 147 6.75 -10.83 8.18
CA ALA A 147 6.13 -11.15 6.89
C ALA A 147 4.62 -10.86 6.87
N ALA A 148 3.96 -10.91 8.03
CA ALA A 148 2.54 -10.60 8.17
C ALA A 148 2.21 -9.12 7.96
N TYR A 149 3.19 -8.22 8.06
CA TYR A 149 2.97 -6.79 7.93
C TYR A 149 2.82 -6.37 6.45
N ALA A 150 1.61 -5.95 6.08
CA ALA A 150 1.26 -5.57 4.70
C ALA A 150 1.61 -4.10 4.38
N GLY A 151 1.69 -3.25 5.41
CA GLY A 151 2.09 -1.85 5.27
C GLY A 151 1.32 -0.89 6.18
N THR A 152 1.66 0.39 6.08
CA THR A 152 0.97 1.49 6.76
C THR A 152 0.19 2.32 5.74
N ILE A 153 -1.03 2.68 6.08
CA ILE A 153 -1.79 3.76 5.47
C ILE A 153 -1.54 5.00 6.29
N ALA A 154 -0.96 6.04 5.70
CA ALA A 154 -0.71 7.30 6.37
C ALA A 154 -1.23 8.48 5.56
N GLN A 155 -1.84 9.45 6.24
CA GLN A 155 -2.21 10.73 5.67
C GLN A 155 -1.70 11.85 6.59
N VAL A 156 -0.94 12.76 6.01
CA VAL A 156 -0.47 13.97 6.71
C VAL A 156 -1.59 15.02 6.72
N PRO A 157 -1.76 15.76 7.84
CA PRO A 157 -2.67 16.89 7.89
C PRO A 157 -2.40 17.88 6.77
N HIS A 158 -3.44 18.31 6.08
CA HIS A 158 -3.32 19.33 5.03
C HIS A 158 -4.54 20.25 5.02
N LYS A 159 -4.34 21.50 4.61
CA LYS A 159 -5.45 22.45 4.46
C LYS A 159 -6.24 22.10 3.21
N GLY A 160 -7.50 21.73 3.38
CA GLY A 160 -8.39 21.34 2.29
C GLY A 160 -9.84 21.21 2.76
N HIS A 161 -10.61 20.34 2.11
CA HIS A 161 -11.94 19.97 2.57
C HIS A 161 -11.88 19.37 3.97
N LYS A 162 -12.81 19.75 4.85
CA LYS A 162 -12.84 19.28 6.25
C LYS A 162 -12.93 17.75 6.35
N THR A 163 -13.54 17.09 5.38
CA THR A 163 -13.65 15.62 5.32
C THR A 163 -13.34 15.14 3.91
N THR A 164 -12.55 14.07 3.81
CA THR A 164 -12.22 13.41 2.55
C THR A 164 -12.44 11.92 2.68
N THR A 165 -12.85 11.29 1.58
CA THR A 165 -12.98 9.84 1.45
C THR A 165 -11.97 9.35 0.42
N THR A 166 -11.17 8.36 0.77
CA THR A 166 -10.16 7.75 -0.10
C THR A 166 -10.21 6.23 0.00
N SER A 167 -9.55 5.54 -0.93
CA SER A 167 -9.35 4.10 -0.88
C SER A 167 -7.88 3.81 -1.16
N ILE A 168 -7.35 2.74 -0.58
CA ILE A 168 -5.97 2.33 -0.79
C ILE A 168 -5.90 0.84 -1.11
N THR A 169 -4.89 0.50 -1.91
CA THR A 169 -4.65 -0.86 -2.38
C THR A 169 -3.25 -1.29 -1.94
N LEU A 170 -3.16 -2.44 -1.28
CA LEU A 170 -1.91 -3.06 -0.82
C LEU A 170 -1.73 -4.40 -1.55
N LYS A 171 -0.60 -4.58 -2.25
CA LYS A 171 -0.31 -5.80 -3.00
C LYS A 171 0.04 -6.95 -2.05
N LEU A 172 -0.63 -8.10 -2.18
CA LEU A 172 -0.47 -9.24 -1.27
C LEU A 172 0.42 -10.36 -1.82
N THR A 173 0.76 -10.32 -3.11
CA THR A 173 1.47 -11.38 -3.85
C THR A 173 2.77 -11.84 -3.16
N ASP A 174 3.53 -10.90 -2.63
CA ASP A 174 4.80 -11.19 -1.95
C ASP A 174 4.63 -11.61 -0.49
N LEU A 175 3.58 -11.10 0.15
CA LEU A 175 3.19 -11.46 1.50
C LEU A 175 2.73 -12.91 1.52
N TYR A 176 1.83 -13.30 0.61
CA TYR A 176 1.30 -14.67 0.54
C TYR A 176 2.38 -15.74 0.37
N LYS A 177 3.36 -15.49 -0.51
CA LYS A 177 4.51 -16.38 -0.71
C LYS A 177 5.32 -16.63 0.56
N ARG A 178 5.30 -15.68 1.51
CA ARG A 178 6.04 -15.77 2.78
C ARG A 178 5.20 -16.30 3.92
N MET A 179 3.89 -16.12 3.85
CA MET A 179 2.95 -16.52 4.89
C MET A 179 2.46 -17.97 4.74
N ASP A 180 2.74 -18.63 3.60
CA ASP A 180 2.26 -19.99 3.26
C ASP A 180 0.72 -20.10 3.33
N VAL A 181 0.05 -19.10 2.76
CA VAL A 181 -1.43 -18.96 2.76
C VAL A 181 -2.04 -19.20 1.37
N ASP A 182 -1.29 -19.83 0.47
CA ASP A 182 -1.72 -20.09 -0.90
C ASP A 182 -2.99 -20.95 -0.91
N ASP A 183 -3.06 -21.99 -0.10
CA ASP A 183 -4.18 -22.95 -0.07
C ASP A 183 -5.39 -22.50 0.78
N ASP A 184 -5.26 -21.38 1.49
CA ASP A 184 -6.32 -20.85 2.35
C ASP A 184 -7.43 -20.18 1.52
N ASP A 185 -8.68 -20.31 1.97
CA ASP A 185 -9.87 -19.65 1.37
C ASP A 185 -10.05 -18.22 1.83
N THR A 186 -9.62 -17.94 3.07
CA THR A 186 -9.80 -16.66 3.74
C THR A 186 -8.48 -16.25 4.39
N VAL A 187 -8.34 -14.95 4.61
CA VAL A 187 -7.24 -14.39 5.39
C VAL A 187 -7.79 -13.47 6.46
N LEU A 188 -7.12 -13.43 7.60
CA LEU A 188 -7.40 -12.54 8.69
C LEU A 188 -6.64 -11.22 8.48
N VAL A 189 -7.36 -10.15 8.21
CA VAL A 189 -6.81 -8.80 8.13
C VAL A 189 -6.96 -8.12 9.48
N THR A 190 -5.86 -7.60 10.02
CA THR A 190 -5.84 -6.82 11.25
C THR A 190 -5.51 -5.36 10.93
N LEU A 191 -6.42 -4.46 11.29
CA LEU A 191 -6.26 -3.02 11.16
C LEU A 191 -5.93 -2.43 12.53
N VAL A 192 -4.77 -1.80 12.63
CA VAL A 192 -4.25 -1.23 13.88
C VAL A 192 -4.22 0.29 13.77
N PRO A 193 -5.19 1.02 14.38
CA PRO A 193 -5.12 2.47 14.40
C PRO A 193 -3.92 2.94 15.23
N ARG A 194 -3.08 3.76 14.62
CA ARG A 194 -1.94 4.44 15.26
C ARG A 194 -2.11 5.96 15.33
N HIS A 195 -3.24 6.46 14.83
CA HIS A 195 -3.53 7.88 14.81
C HIS A 195 -4.02 8.38 16.16
N GLN A 196 -3.94 9.70 16.33
CA GLN A 196 -4.48 10.38 17.50
C GLN A 196 -5.78 11.08 17.10
N GLY A 197 -6.88 10.71 17.75
CA GLY A 197 -8.17 11.36 17.63
C GLY A 197 -9.21 10.54 16.87
N GLU A 198 -10.47 10.75 17.23
CA GLU A 198 -11.63 10.05 16.68
C GLU A 198 -11.95 10.51 15.24
N GLY A 199 -12.71 9.67 14.52
CA GLY A 199 -13.38 10.06 13.28
C GLY A 199 -12.77 9.51 12.00
N VAL A 200 -12.10 8.37 12.07
CA VAL A 200 -11.73 7.58 10.88
C VAL A 200 -12.75 6.47 10.70
N THR A 201 -13.51 6.53 9.61
CA THR A 201 -14.49 5.51 9.26
C THR A 201 -14.00 4.74 8.04
N ILE A 202 -14.03 3.42 8.09
CA ILE A 202 -13.76 2.55 6.94
C ILE A 202 -15.08 1.99 6.45
N GLY A 203 -15.35 2.13 5.15
CA GLY A 203 -16.60 1.65 4.55
C GLY A 203 -16.53 0.24 3.99
N GLY A 204 -15.34 -0.34 3.80
CA GLY A 204 -15.20 -1.72 3.35
C GLY A 204 -13.76 -2.21 3.30
N VAL A 205 -13.60 -3.53 3.30
CA VAL A 205 -12.33 -4.21 3.01
C VAL A 205 -12.63 -5.39 2.10
N LYS A 206 -11.86 -5.54 1.02
CA LYS A 206 -11.99 -6.66 0.09
C LYS A 206 -10.66 -7.03 -0.53
N ILE A 207 -10.58 -8.24 -1.09
CA ILE A 207 -9.45 -8.70 -1.89
C ILE A 207 -9.90 -8.78 -3.35
N VAL A 208 -9.05 -8.28 -4.25
CA VAL A 208 -9.30 -8.30 -5.70
C VAL A 208 -8.12 -8.90 -6.44
N GLU A 209 -8.37 -9.54 -7.58
CA GLU A 209 -7.31 -9.96 -8.48
C GLU A 209 -6.62 -8.74 -9.11
N ASN A 210 -5.29 -8.79 -9.16
CA ASN A 210 -4.53 -7.80 -9.90
C ASN A 210 -4.72 -8.03 -11.41
N PRO A 211 -4.82 -6.96 -12.21
CA PRO A 211 -4.92 -7.09 -13.65
C PRO A 211 -3.70 -7.86 -14.18
N PRO A 212 -3.89 -8.72 -15.20
CA PRO A 212 -2.78 -9.47 -15.79
C PRO A 212 -1.72 -8.49 -16.30
N PRO A 213 -0.42 -8.83 -16.19
CA PRO A 213 0.64 -7.98 -16.68
C PRO A 213 0.44 -7.69 -18.17
N PRO A 214 0.74 -6.47 -18.65
CA PRO A 214 0.64 -6.14 -20.05
C PRO A 214 1.50 -7.12 -20.86
N LYS A 215 0.92 -7.71 -21.92
CA LYS A 215 1.66 -8.60 -22.82
C LYS A 215 2.81 -7.80 -23.43
N SER A 216 4.04 -8.28 -23.24
CA SER A 216 5.20 -7.73 -23.96
C SER A 216 4.94 -7.86 -25.47
N SER A 217 4.73 -6.74 -26.15
CA SER A 217 4.85 -6.69 -27.60
C SER A 217 6.32 -6.96 -27.94
N GLY A 218 6.58 -8.13 -28.52
CA GLY A 218 7.91 -8.51 -29.02
C GLY A 218 8.32 -7.74 -30.26
#